data_AF-A0AAV0V3M5-F1
#
_entry.id   AF-A0AAV0V3M5-F1
#
_cell.length_a   1.000
_cell.length_b   1.000
_cell.length_c   1.000
_cell.angle_alpha   90.00
_cell.angle_beta   90.00
_cell.angle_gamma   90.00
#
_symmetry.space_group_name_H-M   'P 1'
#
loop_
_entity.id
_entity.type
_entity.pdbx_description
1 polymer ?
#
loop_
_entity_poly.entity_id
_entity_poly.type
_entity_poly.pdbx_seq_one_letter_code
_entity_poly.pdbx_strand_id
1 'polypeptide(L)'
;MGSVYTRVRSISSLRPGDHICIWDHSRWPFSYQHHGIVWASGDQLADVRVCHVWSPLQSYKEAQADSCFRISPLEEFLYNRNVKDLRLVEYHTSAFRDFLSKWGEVHRGKSDLPEVVLARCKFLLGLGKGDFNIFTQNCEHAAHWCKTGYQWSKQILTKVSGRVPFEKRLAKEDIDALENEIEEIKSTSRTVVNNVLRLSGSKVYLRVCGNKYVRIMDDGLHVNVVPQGENPDTCKRTAFRLECYSKEYNCVKVAFFHEESGRYMFSRSTFSCFRDLRMKKANCLRGTSGMRWEYSSGGHLNSMNQHRRYIGMRDDGLLVDVGLRGDASYFEFVPCVSPKIIGTRQAASYVPPPDITLTKRSYNHAKTVKETRSQSMIDFEEERRGLPEVTLYEAMQ
;
A
#
# COMPACT_ATOMS: atom_id res chain seq x y z
N MET A 1 -11.42 19.44 -10.17
CA MET A 1 -10.39 19.49 -9.09
C MET A 1 -10.54 18.34 -8.08
N GLY A 2 -9.60 17.37 -8.06
CA GLY A 2 -9.62 16.15 -7.22
C GLY A 2 -9.48 16.38 -5.71
N SER A 3 -9.67 15.33 -4.90
CA SER A 3 -9.41 15.40 -3.45
C SER A 3 -7.94 15.74 -3.20
N VAL A 4 -7.66 16.76 -2.39
CA VAL A 4 -6.27 17.16 -2.04
C VAL A 4 -5.52 16.02 -1.32
N TYR A 5 -6.27 15.09 -0.72
CA TYR A 5 -5.73 14.03 0.12
C TYR A 5 -5.23 12.81 -0.67
N THR A 6 -5.79 12.55 -1.86
CA THR A 6 -5.39 11.43 -2.71
C THR A 6 -4.29 11.82 -3.71
N ARG A 7 -3.95 13.11 -3.83
CA ARG A 7 -2.89 13.57 -4.75
C ARG A 7 -1.52 13.06 -4.34
N VAL A 8 -0.84 12.39 -5.27
CA VAL A 8 0.58 12.03 -5.13
C VAL A 8 1.42 13.30 -5.20
N ARG A 9 2.15 13.61 -4.12
CA ARG A 9 2.98 14.83 -4.03
C ARG A 9 4.41 14.62 -4.51
N SER A 10 4.96 13.44 -4.21
CA SER A 10 6.28 13.01 -4.66
C SER A 10 6.18 11.63 -5.26
N ILE A 11 6.79 11.40 -6.42
CA ILE A 11 6.82 10.10 -7.10
C ILE A 11 7.62 9.09 -6.28
N SER A 12 8.71 9.53 -5.65
CA SER A 12 9.57 8.71 -4.78
C SER A 12 8.85 8.16 -3.54
N SER A 13 7.63 8.62 -3.25
CA SER A 13 6.81 8.12 -2.15
C SER A 13 5.98 6.87 -2.50
N LEU A 14 5.80 6.59 -3.80
CA LEU A 14 5.04 5.44 -4.29
C LEU A 14 5.75 4.16 -3.90
N ARG A 15 4.99 3.16 -3.46
CA ARG A 15 5.53 1.86 -3.03
C ARG A 15 4.85 0.70 -3.75
N PRO A 16 5.52 -0.45 -3.91
CA PRO A 16 4.93 -1.60 -4.59
C PRO A 16 3.59 -2.02 -3.97
N GLY A 17 2.60 -2.34 -4.79
CA GLY A 17 1.24 -2.68 -4.37
C GLY A 17 0.32 -1.47 -4.11
N ASP A 18 0.81 -0.24 -4.23
CA ASP A 18 -0.02 0.97 -4.20
C ASP A 18 -0.89 1.03 -5.46
N HIS A 19 -2.19 1.29 -5.30
CA HIS A 19 -3.10 1.50 -6.43
C HIS A 19 -3.13 2.98 -6.77
N ILE A 20 -2.75 3.32 -7.99
CA ILE A 20 -2.77 4.69 -8.51
C ILE A 20 -3.81 4.82 -9.62
N CYS A 21 -4.40 5.99 -9.73
CA CYS A 21 -5.20 6.36 -10.89
C CYS A 21 -4.85 7.77 -11.38
N ILE A 22 -5.09 8.01 -12.66
CA ILE A 22 -4.93 9.33 -13.25
C ILE A 22 -6.14 9.66 -14.13
N TRP A 23 -6.65 10.86 -13.94
CA TRP A 23 -7.75 11.37 -14.74
C TRP A 23 -7.31 11.65 -16.17
N ASP A 24 -8.03 11.08 -17.12
CA ASP A 24 -7.96 11.42 -18.54
C ASP A 24 -9.13 12.34 -18.89
N HIS A 25 -8.78 13.57 -19.28
CA HIS A 25 -9.69 14.60 -19.75
C HIS A 25 -9.61 14.81 -21.27
N SER A 26 -8.70 14.11 -21.95
CA SER A 26 -8.46 14.29 -23.39
C SER A 26 -9.57 13.71 -24.27
N ARG A 27 -10.41 12.82 -23.73
CA ARG A 27 -11.46 12.07 -24.46
C ARG A 27 -12.88 12.59 -24.22
N TRP A 28 -13.03 13.91 -24.11
CA TRP A 28 -14.34 14.57 -23.96
C TRP A 28 -15.32 14.08 -25.04
N PRO A 29 -16.58 13.69 -24.69
CA PRO A 29 -17.29 14.01 -23.45
C PRO A 29 -17.12 13.01 -22.28
N PHE A 30 -16.29 11.97 -22.41
CA PHE A 30 -16.13 10.95 -21.37
C PHE A 30 -14.85 11.17 -20.57
N SER A 31 -14.98 11.56 -19.30
CA SER A 31 -13.85 11.54 -18.36
C SER A 31 -13.60 10.11 -17.89
N TYR A 32 -12.38 9.61 -18.06
CA TYR A 32 -11.98 8.26 -17.70
C TYR A 32 -10.84 8.31 -16.67
N GLN A 33 -10.83 7.42 -15.70
CA GLN A 33 -9.68 7.19 -14.84
C GLN A 33 -8.91 5.99 -15.34
N HIS A 34 -7.63 6.19 -15.60
CA HIS A 34 -6.73 5.09 -15.91
C HIS A 34 -6.10 4.57 -14.62
N HIS A 35 -6.29 3.30 -14.33
CA HIS A 35 -5.89 2.65 -13.08
C HIS A 35 -4.69 1.74 -13.29
N GLY A 36 -3.81 1.69 -12.29
CA GLY A 36 -2.64 0.83 -12.27
C GLY A 36 -2.16 0.54 -10.86
N ILE A 37 -1.35 -0.51 -10.73
CA ILE A 37 -0.69 -0.88 -9.49
C ILE A 37 0.80 -0.60 -9.62
N VAL A 38 1.38 0.10 -8.66
CA VAL A 38 2.84 0.30 -8.60
C VAL A 38 3.51 -1.07 -8.43
N TRP A 39 4.33 -1.46 -9.39
CA TRP A 39 5.11 -2.70 -9.39
C TRP A 39 6.46 -2.52 -8.71
N ALA A 40 7.16 -1.43 -9.05
CA ALA A 40 8.45 -1.07 -8.48
C ALA A 40 8.54 0.43 -8.21
N SER A 41 9.18 0.80 -7.11
CA SER A 41 9.49 2.19 -6.75
C SER A 41 10.69 2.72 -7.52
N GLY A 42 10.81 4.04 -7.55
CA GLY A 42 11.93 4.77 -8.12
C GLY A 42 11.80 6.25 -7.79
N ASP A 43 12.86 7.01 -8.02
CA ASP A 43 12.89 8.44 -7.72
C ASP A 43 12.45 9.29 -8.91
N GLN A 44 12.57 8.75 -10.14
CA GLN A 44 12.15 9.39 -11.37
C GLN A 44 10.96 8.66 -12.03
N LEU A 45 10.26 9.35 -12.92
CA LEU A 45 9.13 8.79 -13.69
C LEU A 45 9.54 7.56 -14.52
N ALA A 46 10.77 7.58 -15.05
CA ALA A 46 11.33 6.50 -15.85
C ALA A 46 11.75 5.27 -15.00
N ASP A 47 11.80 5.39 -13.67
CA ASP A 47 12.24 4.32 -12.77
C ASP A 47 11.05 3.59 -12.13
N VAL A 48 9.98 4.33 -11.80
CA VAL A 48 8.76 3.72 -11.27
C VAL A 48 8.14 2.82 -12.32
N ARG A 49 7.79 1.59 -11.94
CA ARG A 49 7.10 0.64 -12.81
C ARG A 49 5.66 0.47 -12.36
N VAL A 50 4.73 0.41 -13.31
CA VAL A 50 3.30 0.29 -13.06
C VAL A 50 2.75 -0.89 -13.85
N CYS A 51 2.06 -1.78 -13.16
CA CYS A 51 1.22 -2.84 -13.73
C CYS A 51 -0.16 -2.28 -14.06
N HIS A 52 -0.59 -2.36 -15.32
CA HIS A 52 -1.89 -1.84 -15.73
C HIS A 52 -2.34 -2.46 -17.06
N VAL A 53 -3.64 -2.37 -17.36
CA VAL A 53 -4.16 -2.74 -18.68
C VAL A 53 -3.96 -1.58 -19.64
N TRP A 54 -3.23 -1.80 -20.73
CA TRP A 54 -2.92 -0.76 -21.71
C TRP A 54 -2.51 -1.34 -23.05
N SER A 55 -2.49 -0.49 -24.08
CA SER A 55 -1.91 -0.74 -25.39
C SER A 55 -1.24 0.54 -25.91
N PRO A 56 -0.05 0.46 -26.55
CA PRO A 56 0.64 1.59 -27.15
C PRO A 56 0.01 2.03 -28.48
N LEU A 57 -0.89 1.23 -29.05
CA LEU A 57 -1.51 1.50 -30.34
C LEU A 57 -2.46 2.71 -30.23
N GLN A 58 -2.43 3.57 -31.24
CA GLN A 58 -3.25 4.79 -31.26
C GLN A 58 -4.65 4.56 -31.84
N SER A 59 -4.77 3.60 -32.77
CA SER A 59 -6.05 3.21 -33.36
C SER A 59 -6.95 2.57 -32.30
N TYR A 60 -8.15 3.10 -32.10
CA TYR A 60 -9.06 2.64 -31.04
C TYR A 60 -9.37 1.14 -31.12
N LYS A 61 -9.66 0.62 -32.33
CA LYS A 61 -10.00 -0.80 -32.53
C LYS A 61 -8.82 -1.70 -32.23
N GLU A 62 -7.64 -1.34 -32.72
CA GLU A 62 -6.42 -2.12 -32.53
C GLU A 62 -5.96 -2.04 -31.07
N ALA A 63 -6.02 -0.86 -30.45
CA ALA A 63 -5.70 -0.65 -29.05
C ALA A 63 -6.62 -1.47 -28.14
N GLN A 64 -7.92 -1.55 -28.47
CA GLN A 64 -8.86 -2.38 -27.70
C GLN A 64 -8.53 -3.87 -27.86
N ALA A 65 -8.17 -4.32 -29.05
CA ALA A 65 -7.79 -5.72 -29.31
C ALA A 65 -6.46 -6.09 -28.65
N ASP A 66 -5.47 -5.19 -28.63
CA ASP A 66 -4.14 -5.43 -28.05
C ASP A 66 -4.07 -5.14 -26.54
N SER A 67 -5.04 -4.41 -25.98
CA SER A 67 -5.05 -4.04 -24.56
C SER A 67 -4.89 -5.27 -23.67
N CYS A 68 -3.80 -5.31 -22.94
CA CYS A 68 -3.48 -6.39 -22.01
C CYS A 68 -2.79 -5.83 -20.78
N PHE A 69 -2.80 -6.61 -19.71
CA PHE A 69 -2.15 -6.27 -18.46
C PHE A 69 -0.64 -6.38 -18.62
N ARG A 70 0.06 -5.26 -18.49
CA ARG A 70 1.51 -5.15 -18.74
C ARG A 70 2.19 -4.23 -17.75
N ILE A 71 3.52 -4.25 -17.76
CA ILE A 71 4.35 -3.36 -16.95
C ILE A 71 4.89 -2.27 -17.86
N SER A 72 4.73 -1.01 -17.45
CA SER A 72 5.32 0.14 -18.13
C SER A 72 6.02 1.07 -17.12
N PRO A 73 6.93 1.95 -17.58
CA PRO A 73 7.35 3.10 -16.79
C PRO A 73 6.16 3.99 -16.40
N LEU A 74 6.27 4.70 -15.27
CA LEU A 74 5.22 5.63 -14.85
C LEU A 74 5.01 6.74 -15.91
N GLU A 75 6.05 7.14 -16.62
CA GLU A 75 5.95 8.07 -17.75
C GLU A 75 4.97 7.60 -18.84
N GLU A 76 5.07 6.35 -19.28
CA GLU A 76 4.16 5.75 -20.24
C GLU A 76 2.74 5.60 -19.68
N PHE A 77 2.61 5.20 -18.41
CA PHE A 77 1.32 5.16 -17.72
C PHE A 77 0.64 6.53 -17.70
N LEU A 78 1.40 7.62 -17.51
CA LEU A 78 0.87 8.98 -17.53
C LEU A 78 0.44 9.38 -18.95
N TYR A 79 1.05 8.86 -20.01
CA TYR A 79 0.65 9.13 -21.40
C TYR A 79 0.42 10.63 -21.66
N ASN A 80 1.47 11.44 -21.47
CA ASN A 80 1.46 12.91 -21.60
C ASN A 80 0.54 13.68 -20.61
N ARG A 81 -0.08 13.01 -19.63
CA ARG A 81 -0.88 13.68 -18.59
C ARG A 81 -0.01 14.22 -17.47
N ASN A 82 -0.50 15.26 -16.80
CA ASN A 82 0.26 15.94 -15.76
C ASN A 82 0.35 15.07 -14.49
N VAL A 83 1.54 14.97 -13.89
CA VAL A 83 1.76 14.29 -12.60
C VAL A 83 0.84 14.84 -11.50
N LYS A 84 0.46 16.12 -11.56
CA LYS A 84 -0.49 16.74 -10.62
C LYS A 84 -1.88 16.11 -10.64
N ASP A 85 -2.22 15.34 -11.66
CA ASP A 85 -3.49 14.60 -11.79
C ASP A 85 -3.39 13.15 -11.32
N LEU A 86 -2.19 12.68 -10.99
CA LEU A 86 -1.97 11.38 -10.37
C LEU A 86 -2.56 11.33 -8.95
N ARG A 87 -3.27 10.25 -8.66
CA ARG A 87 -3.92 9.98 -7.38
C ARG A 87 -3.52 8.61 -6.87
N LEU A 88 -3.39 8.49 -5.55
CA LEU A 88 -3.36 7.25 -4.82
C LEU A 88 -4.78 6.87 -4.43
N VAL A 89 -5.22 5.68 -4.83
CA VAL A 89 -6.56 5.14 -4.54
C VAL A 89 -6.59 4.60 -3.12
N GLU A 90 -7.57 5.03 -2.34
CA GLU A 90 -7.68 4.68 -0.93
C GLU A 90 -8.66 3.53 -0.69
N TYR A 91 -8.27 2.62 0.19
CA TYR A 91 -9.09 1.48 0.60
C TYR A 91 -9.53 1.62 2.06
N HIS A 92 -10.49 0.76 2.45
CA HIS A 92 -10.95 0.63 3.83
C HIS A 92 -11.58 1.91 4.41
N THR A 93 -12.22 2.73 3.58
CA THR A 93 -12.79 4.03 3.97
C THR A 93 -14.20 3.93 4.56
N SER A 94 -14.62 4.98 5.29
CA SER A 94 -15.98 5.08 5.83
C SER A 94 -16.99 5.40 4.72
N ALA A 95 -18.26 5.01 4.92
CA ALA A 95 -19.33 5.28 3.95
C ALA A 95 -19.48 6.78 3.64
N PHE A 96 -19.32 7.65 4.65
CA PHE A 96 -19.36 9.10 4.46
C PHE A 96 -18.22 9.60 3.56
N ARG A 97 -17.00 9.07 3.74
CA ARG A 97 -15.87 9.41 2.89
C ARG A 97 -16.04 8.89 1.47
N ASP A 98 -16.55 7.68 1.33
CA ASP A 98 -16.83 7.08 0.03
C ASP A 98 -17.87 7.90 -0.76
N PHE A 99 -18.88 8.43 -0.07
CA PHE A 99 -19.89 9.34 -0.62
C PHE A 99 -19.32 10.71 -1.04
N LEU A 100 -18.43 11.30 -0.21
CA LEU A 100 -17.81 12.61 -0.52
C LEU A 100 -16.64 12.53 -1.50
N SER A 101 -16.07 11.34 -1.70
CA SER A 101 -14.96 11.13 -2.62
C SER A 101 -15.41 11.18 -4.07
N LYS A 102 -14.48 11.53 -4.96
CA LYS A 102 -14.72 11.41 -6.40
C LYS A 102 -14.80 9.94 -6.83
N TRP A 103 -15.52 9.71 -7.93
CA TRP A 103 -15.58 8.43 -8.64
C TRP A 103 -14.19 7.78 -8.71
N GLY A 104 -14.10 6.48 -8.33
CA GLY A 104 -12.90 5.63 -8.39
C GLY A 104 -11.69 5.97 -7.50
N GLU A 105 -11.66 7.10 -6.77
CA GLU A 105 -10.50 7.46 -5.91
C GLU A 105 -10.51 6.75 -4.55
N VAL A 106 -11.65 6.19 -4.16
CA VAL A 106 -11.87 5.60 -2.83
C VAL A 106 -12.77 4.37 -2.92
N HIS A 107 -12.40 3.32 -2.20
CA HIS A 107 -13.17 2.10 -2.02
C HIS A 107 -13.37 1.76 -0.55
N ARG A 108 -14.55 1.20 -0.24
CA ARG A 108 -14.90 0.67 1.08
C ARG A 108 -14.25 -0.68 1.37
N GLY A 109 -13.95 -1.44 0.32
CA GLY A 109 -13.30 -2.75 0.40
C GLY A 109 -11.96 -2.68 1.13
N LYS A 110 -11.59 -3.76 1.82
CA LYS A 110 -10.28 -3.87 2.44
C LYS A 110 -9.26 -4.28 1.39
N SER A 111 -8.11 -3.63 1.41
CA SER A 111 -6.98 -4.03 0.57
C SER A 111 -6.29 -5.24 1.21
N ASP A 112 -5.91 -6.20 0.38
CA ASP A 112 -4.94 -7.23 0.71
C ASP A 112 -3.53 -6.63 0.84
N LEU A 113 -2.61 -7.45 1.37
CA LEU A 113 -1.19 -7.14 1.52
C LEU A 113 -0.52 -6.79 0.19
N PRO A 114 0.48 -5.88 0.17
CA PRO A 114 1.26 -5.61 -1.03
C PRO A 114 1.78 -6.86 -1.75
N GLU A 115 2.21 -7.88 -1.01
CA GLU A 115 2.72 -9.14 -1.55
C GLU A 115 1.64 -9.91 -2.31
N VAL A 116 0.43 -10.00 -1.75
CA VAL A 116 -0.74 -10.60 -2.41
C VAL A 116 -1.14 -9.80 -3.65
N VAL A 117 -1.10 -8.46 -3.55
CA VAL A 117 -1.42 -7.56 -4.67
C VAL A 117 -0.44 -7.78 -5.83
N LEU A 118 0.86 -7.89 -5.53
CA LEU A 118 1.90 -8.11 -6.53
C LEU A 118 1.84 -9.53 -7.12
N ALA A 119 1.54 -10.56 -6.33
CA ALA A 119 1.31 -11.92 -6.84
C ALA A 119 0.16 -11.95 -7.87
N ARG A 120 -0.95 -11.26 -7.57
CA ARG A 120 -2.06 -11.07 -8.50
C ARG A 120 -1.67 -10.28 -9.75
N CYS A 121 -0.90 -9.20 -9.59
CA CYS A 121 -0.40 -8.44 -10.74
C CYS A 121 0.46 -9.32 -11.67
N LYS A 122 1.36 -10.13 -11.09
CA LYS A 122 2.20 -11.09 -11.82
C LYS A 122 1.37 -12.09 -12.60
N PHE A 123 0.34 -12.65 -11.97
CA PHE A 123 -0.56 -13.61 -12.60
C PHE A 123 -1.29 -13.03 -13.83
N LEU A 124 -1.65 -11.74 -13.78
CA LEU A 124 -2.34 -11.10 -14.90
C LEU A 124 -1.43 -10.72 -16.07
N LEU A 125 -0.11 -10.73 -15.92
CA LEU A 125 0.80 -10.26 -16.97
C LEU A 125 0.58 -10.99 -18.30
N GLY A 126 0.39 -10.21 -19.37
CA GLY A 126 0.10 -10.70 -20.70
C GLY A 126 -1.38 -11.05 -20.97
N LEU A 127 -2.23 -11.13 -19.94
CA LEU A 127 -3.65 -11.43 -20.08
C LEU A 127 -4.46 -10.19 -20.50
N GLY A 128 -5.61 -10.44 -21.14
CA GLY A 128 -6.61 -9.42 -21.46
C GLY A 128 -6.74 -9.04 -22.94
N LYS A 129 -5.79 -9.44 -23.81
CA LYS A 129 -5.87 -9.16 -25.26
C LYS A 129 -7.22 -9.62 -25.84
N GLY A 130 -8.03 -8.72 -26.36
CA GLY A 130 -9.35 -9.04 -26.92
C GLY A 130 -10.48 -9.31 -25.90
N ASP A 131 -10.17 -9.36 -24.60
CA ASP A 131 -11.17 -9.45 -23.52
C ASP A 131 -11.35 -8.11 -22.78
N PHE A 132 -10.43 -7.15 -22.98
CA PHE A 132 -10.53 -5.82 -22.41
C PHE A 132 -11.70 -5.04 -23.00
N ASN A 133 -12.50 -4.45 -22.11
CA ASN A 133 -13.62 -3.60 -22.50
C ASN A 133 -13.83 -2.49 -21.46
N ILE A 134 -13.84 -1.24 -21.93
CA ILE A 134 -13.97 -0.04 -21.10
C ILE A 134 -15.26 -0.05 -20.24
N PHE A 135 -16.32 -0.70 -20.73
CA PHE A 135 -17.66 -0.75 -20.12
C PHE A 135 -17.98 -2.04 -19.37
N THR A 136 -17.12 -3.05 -19.40
CA THR A 136 -17.39 -4.32 -18.69
C THR A 136 -16.19 -4.86 -17.95
N GLN A 137 -15.03 -4.96 -18.60
CA GLN A 137 -13.78 -5.46 -18.02
C GLN A 137 -12.64 -4.47 -18.25
N ASN A 138 -12.68 -3.36 -17.52
CA ASN A 138 -11.75 -2.24 -17.66
C ASN A 138 -10.54 -2.34 -16.71
N CYS A 139 -9.64 -1.33 -16.75
CA CYS A 139 -8.44 -1.32 -15.91
C CYS A 139 -8.75 -1.24 -14.40
N GLU A 140 -9.87 -0.62 -14.00
CA GLU A 140 -10.29 -0.55 -12.59
C GLU A 140 -10.67 -1.93 -12.06
N HIS A 141 -11.36 -2.77 -12.85
CA HIS A 141 -11.68 -4.15 -12.44
C HIS A 141 -10.42 -4.94 -12.14
N ALA A 142 -9.42 -4.87 -13.04
CA ALA A 142 -8.15 -5.58 -12.87
C ALA A 142 -7.38 -5.06 -11.64
N ALA A 143 -7.25 -3.73 -11.50
CA ALA A 143 -6.57 -3.12 -10.36
C ALA A 143 -7.30 -3.40 -9.03
N HIS A 144 -8.63 -3.30 -9.00
CA HIS A 144 -9.44 -3.58 -7.82
C HIS A 144 -9.38 -5.06 -7.43
N TRP A 145 -9.35 -5.98 -8.40
CA TRP A 145 -9.15 -7.40 -8.13
C TRP A 145 -7.76 -7.68 -7.59
N CYS A 146 -6.71 -7.05 -8.12
CA CYS A 146 -5.38 -7.14 -7.53
C CYS A 146 -5.40 -6.70 -6.06
N LYS A 147 -6.13 -5.62 -5.74
CA LYS A 147 -6.22 -5.09 -4.37
C LYS A 147 -7.09 -5.88 -3.42
N THR A 148 -8.13 -6.57 -3.89
CA THR A 148 -9.19 -7.09 -3.00
C THR A 148 -9.64 -8.52 -3.27
N GLY A 149 -9.25 -9.09 -4.41
CA GLY A 149 -9.79 -10.35 -4.93
C GLY A 149 -11.17 -10.23 -5.58
N TYR A 150 -11.76 -9.02 -5.64
CA TYR A 150 -13.06 -8.79 -6.27
C TYR A 150 -12.94 -7.90 -7.50
N GLN A 151 -13.69 -8.22 -8.56
CA GLN A 151 -13.74 -7.43 -9.80
C GLN A 151 -14.88 -6.41 -9.72
N TRP A 152 -14.55 -5.16 -9.40
CA TRP A 152 -15.51 -4.06 -9.29
C TRP A 152 -14.93 -2.78 -9.91
N SER A 153 -15.77 -2.04 -10.64
CA SER A 153 -15.44 -0.70 -11.12
C SER A 153 -16.46 0.30 -10.58
N LYS A 154 -16.00 1.27 -9.78
CA LYS A 154 -16.82 2.38 -9.31
C LYS A 154 -17.08 3.37 -10.45
N GLN A 155 -16.18 3.47 -11.42
CA GLN A 155 -16.33 4.36 -12.55
C GLN A 155 -17.56 4.06 -13.40
N ILE A 156 -17.85 2.78 -13.63
CA ILE A 156 -19.00 2.35 -14.44
C ILE A 156 -20.06 1.59 -13.64
N LEU A 157 -19.86 1.45 -12.31
CA LEU A 157 -20.77 0.78 -11.37
C LEU A 157 -21.06 -0.68 -11.73
N THR A 158 -20.08 -1.40 -12.29
CA THR A 158 -20.21 -2.80 -12.69
C THR A 158 -19.44 -3.73 -11.77
N LYS A 159 -20.01 -4.92 -11.58
CA LYS A 159 -19.35 -6.09 -10.99
C LYS A 159 -19.20 -7.14 -12.08
N VAL A 160 -18.02 -7.73 -12.19
CA VAL A 160 -17.78 -8.85 -13.10
C VAL A 160 -17.78 -10.16 -12.31
N SER A 161 -18.44 -11.16 -12.86
CA SER A 161 -18.45 -12.53 -12.33
C SER A 161 -17.20 -13.30 -12.79
N GLY A 162 -16.69 -14.15 -11.93
CA GLY A 162 -15.48 -14.94 -12.16
C GLY A 162 -14.49 -14.83 -11.01
N ARG A 163 -13.64 -15.85 -10.86
CA ARG A 163 -12.60 -15.91 -9.82
C ARG A 163 -11.51 -14.88 -10.07
N VAL A 164 -11.17 -14.67 -11.35
CA VAL A 164 -10.07 -13.81 -11.78
C VAL A 164 -10.43 -12.98 -13.03
N PRO A 165 -9.79 -11.82 -13.26
CA PRO A 165 -9.86 -11.12 -14.53
C PRO A 165 -9.41 -12.02 -15.67
N PHE A 166 -10.14 -11.96 -16.79
CA PHE A 166 -9.81 -12.68 -18.02
C PHE A 166 -9.83 -14.22 -17.87
N GLU A 167 -10.63 -14.75 -16.93
CA GLU A 167 -10.74 -16.18 -16.59
C GLU A 167 -10.98 -17.11 -17.78
N LYS A 168 -11.70 -16.66 -18.83
CA LYS A 168 -12.07 -17.50 -19.98
C LYS A 168 -10.88 -18.12 -20.71
N ARG A 169 -9.67 -17.58 -20.55
CA ARG A 169 -8.45 -18.02 -21.23
C ARG A 169 -7.46 -18.74 -20.32
N LEU A 170 -7.87 -19.02 -19.09
CA LEU A 170 -7.01 -19.61 -18.07
C LEU A 170 -7.40 -21.05 -17.79
N ALA A 171 -6.39 -21.88 -17.58
CA ALA A 171 -6.57 -23.22 -17.05
C ALA A 171 -7.00 -23.11 -15.57
N LYS A 172 -7.81 -24.05 -15.09
CA LYS A 172 -8.30 -24.03 -13.70
C LYS A 172 -7.14 -24.24 -12.72
N GLU A 173 -6.19 -25.06 -13.13
CA GLU A 173 -5.00 -25.44 -12.38
C GLU A 173 -4.11 -24.22 -12.08
N ASP A 174 -4.00 -23.29 -13.03
CA ASP A 174 -3.25 -22.03 -12.84
C ASP A 174 -3.92 -21.12 -11.82
N ILE A 175 -5.25 -21.06 -11.81
CA ILE A 175 -6.02 -20.28 -10.84
C ILE A 175 -5.88 -20.89 -9.45
N ASP A 176 -5.96 -22.22 -9.34
CA ASP A 176 -5.80 -22.93 -8.07
C ASP A 176 -4.37 -22.76 -7.52
N ALA A 177 -3.35 -22.79 -8.39
CA ALA A 177 -1.97 -22.50 -8.00
C ALA A 177 -1.79 -21.08 -7.46
N LEU A 178 -2.41 -20.07 -8.09
CA LEU A 178 -2.42 -18.70 -7.59
C LEU A 178 -3.09 -18.61 -6.22
N GLU A 179 -4.26 -19.25 -6.04
CA GLU A 179 -4.98 -19.20 -4.76
C GLU A 179 -4.17 -19.84 -3.62
N ASN A 180 -3.45 -20.92 -3.90
CA ASN A 180 -2.52 -21.54 -2.95
C ASN A 180 -1.37 -20.58 -2.58
N GLU A 181 -0.72 -19.94 -3.56
CA GLU A 181 0.34 -18.95 -3.31
C GLU A 181 -0.18 -17.78 -2.44
N ILE A 182 -1.37 -17.28 -2.74
CA ILE A 182 -2.01 -16.22 -1.95
C ILE A 182 -2.24 -16.70 -0.51
N GLU A 183 -2.74 -17.90 -0.31
CA GLU A 183 -3.04 -18.43 1.03
C GLU A 183 -1.78 -18.64 1.87
N GLU A 184 -0.65 -19.03 1.26
CA GLU A 184 0.66 -19.10 1.92
C GLU A 184 1.15 -17.73 2.41
N ILE A 185 1.04 -16.70 1.56
CA ILE A 185 1.38 -15.32 1.92
C ILE A 185 0.49 -14.85 3.08
N LYS A 186 -0.83 -15.11 3.00
CA LYS A 186 -1.77 -14.77 4.07
C LYS A 186 -1.46 -15.50 5.37
N SER A 187 -1.07 -16.77 5.30
CA SER A 187 -0.67 -17.59 6.46
C SER A 187 0.53 -17.02 7.20
N THR A 188 1.55 -16.59 6.46
CA THR A 188 2.72 -15.91 7.02
C THR A 188 2.31 -14.64 7.75
N SER A 189 1.48 -13.79 7.12
CA SER A 189 0.98 -12.58 7.77
C SER A 189 0.14 -12.86 9.01
N ARG A 190 -0.72 -13.90 9.01
CA ARG A 190 -1.46 -14.32 10.22
C ARG A 190 -0.53 -14.63 11.37
N THR A 191 0.62 -15.26 11.09
CA THR A 191 1.62 -15.55 12.11
C THR A 191 2.21 -14.27 12.71
N VAL A 192 2.55 -13.29 11.87
CA VAL A 192 3.03 -11.96 12.32
C VAL A 192 1.99 -11.26 13.20
N VAL A 193 0.74 -11.20 12.73
CA VAL A 193 -0.39 -10.60 13.46
C VAL A 193 -0.62 -11.31 14.79
N ASN A 194 -0.60 -12.65 14.82
CA ASN A 194 -0.78 -13.44 16.04
C ASN A 194 0.33 -13.20 17.07
N ASN A 195 1.58 -13.02 16.62
CA ASN A 195 2.68 -12.70 17.53
C ASN A 195 2.49 -11.32 18.20
N VAL A 196 2.00 -10.34 17.45
CA VAL A 196 1.66 -9.02 18.01
C VAL A 196 0.47 -9.11 18.97
N LEU A 197 -0.56 -9.90 18.64
CA LEU A 197 -1.71 -10.11 19.52
C LEU A 197 -1.33 -10.73 20.86
N ARG A 198 -0.33 -11.63 20.89
CA ARG A 198 0.20 -12.20 22.13
C ARG A 198 0.84 -11.16 23.07
N LEU A 199 1.24 -10.01 22.54
CA LEU A 199 1.77 -8.90 23.34
C LEU A 199 0.67 -8.03 23.96
N SER A 200 -0.61 -8.28 23.65
CA SER A 200 -1.73 -7.53 24.24
C SER A 200 -1.71 -7.63 25.77
N GLY A 201 -1.85 -6.50 26.44
CA GLY A 201 -1.75 -6.36 27.90
C GLY A 201 -0.31 -6.23 28.44
N SER A 202 0.71 -6.55 27.65
CA SER A 202 2.11 -6.47 28.08
C SER A 202 2.67 -5.04 27.98
N LYS A 203 3.70 -4.75 28.79
CA LYS A 203 4.51 -3.54 28.60
C LYS A 203 5.51 -3.73 27.46
N VAL A 204 5.52 -2.79 26.54
CA VAL A 204 6.42 -2.77 25.38
C VAL A 204 7.10 -1.42 25.24
N TYR A 205 8.31 -1.43 24.68
CA TYR A 205 8.95 -0.28 24.09
C TYR A 205 8.65 -0.24 22.59
N LEU A 206 8.45 0.96 22.05
CA LEU A 206 8.25 1.16 20.61
C LEU A 206 9.59 1.51 19.98
N ARG A 207 10.16 0.57 19.22
CA ARG A 207 11.37 0.81 18.44
C ARG A 207 10.97 1.37 17.07
N VAL A 208 11.67 2.39 16.61
CA VAL A 208 11.40 3.13 15.38
C VAL A 208 12.64 3.04 14.48
N CYS A 209 12.45 2.62 13.24
CA CYS A 209 13.52 2.46 12.23
C CYS A 209 14.71 1.62 12.74
N GLY A 210 14.46 0.65 13.63
CA GLY A 210 15.43 -0.34 14.11
C GLY A 210 16.42 0.10 15.20
N ASN A 211 16.68 1.40 15.38
CA ASN A 211 17.72 1.89 16.32
C ASN A 211 17.31 3.11 17.17
N LYS A 212 16.03 3.49 17.14
CA LYS A 212 15.50 4.57 17.98
C LYS A 212 14.29 4.09 18.77
N TYR A 213 13.96 4.76 19.85
CA TYR A 213 12.82 4.41 20.71
C TYR A 213 11.92 5.61 20.95
N VAL A 214 10.64 5.33 21.16
CA VAL A 214 9.68 6.37 21.55
C VAL A 214 9.87 6.75 23.02
N ARG A 215 9.82 8.06 23.29
CA ARG A 215 9.88 8.67 24.61
C ARG A 215 8.79 9.73 24.78
N ILE A 216 8.17 9.76 25.96
CA ILE A 216 7.35 10.90 26.41
C ILE A 216 8.30 12.00 26.91
N MET A 217 8.11 13.21 26.41
CA MET A 217 8.90 14.39 26.79
C MET A 217 8.58 14.83 28.23
N ASP A 218 9.44 15.68 28.79
CA ASP A 218 9.36 16.06 30.22
C ASP A 218 8.06 16.84 30.56
N ASP A 219 7.38 17.40 29.56
CA ASP A 219 6.04 17.99 29.71
C ASP A 219 4.89 16.96 29.87
N GLY A 220 5.18 15.66 29.73
CA GLY A 220 4.24 14.56 29.84
C GLY A 220 3.17 14.49 28.73
N LEU A 221 3.26 15.35 27.72
CA LEU A 221 2.27 15.53 26.66
C LEU A 221 2.84 15.18 25.29
N HIS A 222 4.04 15.65 24.96
CA HIS A 222 4.64 15.43 23.65
C HIS A 222 5.38 14.10 23.60
N VAL A 223 5.39 13.52 22.39
CA VAL A 223 6.07 12.25 22.11
C VAL A 223 7.17 12.52 21.09
N ASN A 224 8.38 12.08 21.41
CA ASN A 224 9.54 12.20 20.53
C ASN A 224 10.28 10.85 20.43
N VAL A 225 11.25 10.77 19.55
CA VAL A 225 12.08 9.61 19.30
C VAL A 225 13.50 9.89 19.81
N VAL A 226 14.06 8.95 20.57
CA VAL A 226 15.41 9.02 21.13
C VAL A 226 16.28 7.89 20.58
N PRO A 227 17.58 8.11 20.30
CA PRO A 227 18.46 7.04 19.84
C PRO A 227 18.63 5.97 20.92
N GLN A 228 18.75 4.70 20.52
CA GLN A 228 18.99 3.58 21.44
C GLN A 228 20.29 3.72 22.24
N GLY A 229 21.30 4.37 21.66
CA GLY A 229 22.66 4.38 22.23
C GLY A 229 23.28 2.98 22.28
N GLU A 230 24.33 2.81 23.08
CA GLU A 230 25.01 1.52 23.27
C GLU A 230 24.21 0.57 24.17
N ASN A 231 23.49 1.11 25.17
CA ASN A 231 22.67 0.33 26.08
C ASN A 231 21.19 0.76 26.01
N PRO A 232 20.27 -0.14 25.56
CA PRO A 232 18.84 0.13 25.49
C PRO A 232 18.20 0.60 26.81
N ASP A 233 18.76 0.23 27.97
CA ASP A 233 18.20 0.60 29.27
C ASP A 233 18.53 2.05 29.67
N THR A 234 19.54 2.64 29.02
CA THR A 234 20.00 4.01 29.32
C THR A 234 19.33 5.06 28.43
N CYS A 235 18.62 4.65 27.37
CA CYS A 235 18.14 5.56 26.34
C CYS A 235 16.88 6.37 26.70
N LYS A 236 16.50 6.43 27.99
CA LYS A 236 15.31 7.13 28.52
C LYS A 236 14.01 6.80 27.74
N ARG A 237 13.92 5.59 27.15
CA ARG A 237 12.74 5.10 26.43
C ARG A 237 11.53 4.98 27.34
N THR A 238 10.33 5.16 26.80
CA THR A 238 9.08 5.01 27.55
C THR A 238 8.42 3.66 27.29
N ALA A 239 8.02 2.98 28.35
CA ALA A 239 7.23 1.75 28.27
C ALA A 239 5.74 2.07 28.14
N PHE A 240 5.05 1.36 27.25
CA PHE A 240 3.61 1.48 27.06
C PHE A 240 2.94 0.13 27.27
N ARG A 241 1.82 0.09 27.98
CA ARG A 241 0.92 -1.06 27.95
C ARG A 241 0.26 -1.11 26.58
N LEU A 242 0.51 -2.19 25.86
CA LEU A 242 -0.02 -2.41 24.53
C LEU A 242 -1.43 -3.00 24.61
N GLU A 243 -2.38 -2.41 23.91
CA GLU A 243 -3.72 -2.99 23.74
C GLU A 243 -3.89 -3.38 22.28
N CYS A 244 -4.07 -4.66 22.01
CA CYS A 244 -4.23 -5.18 20.66
C CYS A 244 -5.55 -5.92 20.48
N TYR A 245 -6.16 -5.74 19.31
CA TYR A 245 -7.22 -6.60 18.83
C TYR A 245 -7.11 -6.75 17.31
N SER A 246 -7.41 -7.93 16.80
CA SER A 246 -7.47 -8.16 15.35
C SER A 246 -8.88 -8.54 14.93
N LYS A 247 -9.22 -8.18 13.69
CA LYS A 247 -10.36 -8.73 12.95
C LYS A 247 -9.94 -9.32 11.60
N GLU A 248 -8.65 -9.24 11.25
CA GLU A 248 -8.14 -9.43 9.89
C GLU A 248 -6.76 -10.11 9.93
N TYR A 249 -6.35 -10.67 8.80
CA TYR A 249 -5.10 -11.42 8.70
C TYR A 249 -3.86 -10.53 8.47
N ASN A 250 -4.07 -9.29 8.02
CA ASN A 250 -3.02 -8.34 7.61
C ASN A 250 -2.95 -7.05 8.43
N CYS A 251 -3.83 -6.88 9.42
CA CYS A 251 -3.78 -5.73 10.31
C CYS A 251 -4.16 -6.09 11.76
N VAL A 252 -3.44 -5.49 12.69
CA VAL A 252 -3.78 -5.49 14.13
C VAL A 252 -4.16 -4.08 14.50
N LYS A 253 -5.25 -3.92 15.25
CA LYS A 253 -5.57 -2.61 15.80
C LYS A 253 -4.93 -2.47 17.18
N VAL A 254 -4.14 -1.42 17.32
CA VAL A 254 -3.28 -1.18 18.49
C VAL A 254 -3.62 0.13 19.17
N ALA A 255 -3.43 0.18 20.48
CA ALA A 255 -3.40 1.40 21.28
C ALA A 255 -2.27 1.32 22.31
N PHE A 256 -1.68 2.47 22.64
CA PHE A 256 -0.56 2.56 23.56
C PHE A 256 -0.97 3.38 24.77
N PHE A 257 -1.00 2.73 25.93
CA PHE A 257 -1.36 3.34 27.21
C PHE A 257 -0.13 3.52 28.09
N HIS A 258 0.06 4.71 28.63
CA HIS A 258 1.10 4.99 29.60
C HIS A 258 0.51 4.95 31.01
N GLU A 259 0.91 3.96 31.80
CA GLU A 259 0.31 3.68 33.11
C GLU A 259 0.55 4.81 34.12
N GLU A 260 1.77 5.32 34.19
CA GLU A 260 2.15 6.33 35.20
C GLU A 260 1.38 7.64 35.03
N SER A 261 1.09 8.04 33.78
CA SER A 261 0.35 9.27 33.51
C SER A 261 -1.16 9.05 33.31
N GLY A 262 -1.61 7.80 33.20
CA GLY A 262 -2.99 7.46 32.87
C GLY A 262 -3.45 7.99 31.50
N ARG A 263 -2.52 8.15 30.55
CA ARG A 263 -2.78 8.74 29.23
C ARG A 263 -2.60 7.72 28.12
N TYR A 264 -3.39 7.84 27.07
CA TYR A 264 -3.16 7.13 25.81
C TYR A 264 -2.36 8.02 24.87
N MET A 265 -1.60 7.41 23.97
CA MET A 265 -1.02 8.10 22.83
C MET A 265 -2.10 8.35 21.78
N PHE A 266 -2.02 9.46 21.04
CA PHE A 266 -2.98 9.85 20.01
C PHE A 266 -2.28 10.47 18.81
N SER A 267 -2.72 10.10 17.61
CA SER A 267 -2.52 10.93 16.41
C SER A 267 -3.45 12.15 16.44
N ARG A 268 -3.34 13.02 15.44
CA ARG A 268 -4.20 14.20 15.29
C ARG A 268 -5.71 13.84 15.29
N SER A 269 -6.53 14.70 15.89
CA SER A 269 -8.00 14.70 15.69
C SER A 269 -8.36 15.64 14.54
N THR A 270 -9.44 15.36 13.79
CA THR A 270 -9.95 16.23 12.70
C THR A 270 -10.10 17.71 13.10
N PHE A 271 -10.30 17.99 14.40
CA PHE A 271 -10.48 19.35 14.93
C PHE A 271 -9.22 19.96 15.59
N SER A 272 -8.06 19.31 15.50
CA SER A 272 -6.80 19.82 16.08
C SER A 272 -5.92 20.50 15.03
N CYS A 273 -5.20 21.56 15.42
CA CYS A 273 -4.24 22.29 14.59
C CYS A 273 -2.83 21.68 14.56
N PHE A 274 -2.49 20.77 15.46
CA PHE A 274 -1.16 20.16 15.54
C PHE A 274 -1.04 18.87 14.70
N ARG A 275 0.17 18.57 14.22
CA ARG A 275 0.47 17.46 13.28
C ARG A 275 1.23 16.29 13.93
N ASP A 276 1.54 16.40 15.21
CA ASP A 276 2.36 15.45 15.98
C ASP A 276 1.56 14.52 16.89
N LEU A 277 2.19 13.42 17.30
CA LEU A 277 1.65 12.47 18.26
C LEU A 277 1.73 13.01 19.69
N ARG A 278 0.65 12.84 20.46
CA ARG A 278 0.55 13.36 21.84
C ARG A 278 -0.13 12.41 22.81
N MET A 279 0.23 12.52 24.07
CA MET A 279 -0.40 11.83 25.20
C MET A 279 -1.62 12.59 25.70
N LYS A 280 -2.77 11.94 25.82
CA LYS A 280 -4.02 12.55 26.33
C LYS A 280 -4.77 11.60 27.26
N LYS A 281 -5.57 12.16 28.18
CA LYS A 281 -6.53 11.36 28.96
C LYS A 281 -7.64 10.84 28.04
N ALA A 282 -8.14 9.64 28.32
CA ALA A 282 -9.30 9.10 27.61
C ALA A 282 -10.52 10.01 27.85
N ASN A 283 -11.21 10.41 26.78
CA ASN A 283 -12.46 11.15 26.89
C ASN A 283 -13.64 10.19 26.68
N CYS A 284 -14.33 9.86 27.77
CA CYS A 284 -15.46 8.93 27.79
C CYS A 284 -16.65 9.40 26.92
N LEU A 285 -16.82 10.71 26.71
CA LEU A 285 -17.92 11.26 25.91
C LEU A 285 -17.77 11.04 24.39
N ARG A 286 -16.56 10.72 23.89
CA ARG A 286 -16.29 10.46 22.46
C ARG A 286 -16.23 8.97 22.09
N GLY A 287 -16.65 8.07 22.99
CA GLY A 287 -16.93 6.66 22.67
C GLY A 287 -15.71 5.79 22.31
N THR A 288 -14.48 6.29 22.39
CA THR A 288 -13.26 5.46 22.28
C THR A 288 -12.17 6.00 23.20
N SER A 289 -11.86 5.25 24.26
CA SER A 289 -10.65 5.45 25.06
C SER A 289 -9.43 5.06 24.22
N GLY A 290 -8.61 6.05 23.84
CA GLY A 290 -7.42 5.82 23.02
C GLY A 290 -7.74 5.76 21.53
N MET A 291 -7.10 6.63 20.73
CA MET A 291 -7.18 6.49 19.28
C MET A 291 -6.43 5.22 18.88
N ARG A 292 -7.09 4.39 18.09
CA ARG A 292 -6.56 3.11 17.64
C ARG A 292 -5.83 3.32 16.32
N TRP A 293 -4.66 2.71 16.18
CA TRP A 293 -3.95 2.60 14.91
C TRP A 293 -4.19 1.22 14.32
N GLU A 294 -4.10 1.10 13.00
CA GLU A 294 -3.88 -0.19 12.35
C GLU A 294 -2.38 -0.39 12.16
N TYR A 295 -1.84 -1.39 12.83
CA TYR A 295 -0.50 -1.91 12.64
C TYR A 295 -0.54 -2.96 11.53
N SER A 296 0.21 -2.71 10.46
CA SER A 296 0.37 -3.66 9.34
C SER A 296 1.40 -4.74 9.65
N SER A 297 1.32 -5.89 8.99
CA SER A 297 2.36 -6.95 9.09
C SER A 297 3.75 -6.45 8.67
N GLY A 298 3.83 -5.42 7.82
CA GLY A 298 5.07 -4.75 7.44
C GLY A 298 5.59 -3.70 8.43
N GLY A 299 5.02 -3.60 9.64
CA GLY A 299 5.54 -2.75 10.71
C GLY A 299 5.12 -1.27 10.68
N HIS A 300 4.21 -0.89 9.77
CA HIS A 300 3.75 0.49 9.69
C HIS A 300 2.48 0.71 10.53
N LEU A 301 2.36 1.90 11.13
CA LEU A 301 1.17 2.34 11.87
C LEU A 301 0.31 3.28 11.02
N ASN A 302 -0.99 2.99 10.92
CA ASN A 302 -1.98 3.80 10.20
C ASN A 302 -3.03 4.40 11.14
N SER A 303 -3.16 5.71 11.16
CA SER A 303 -4.15 6.43 11.97
C SER A 303 -5.57 6.25 11.44
N MET A 304 -6.42 5.58 12.22
CA MET A 304 -7.82 5.35 11.86
C MET A 304 -8.66 6.63 11.74
N ASN A 305 -8.24 7.72 12.39
CA ASN A 305 -8.99 8.98 12.44
C ASN A 305 -8.51 10.02 11.43
N GLN A 306 -7.27 9.91 10.96
CA GLN A 306 -6.71 10.79 9.94
C GLN A 306 -6.70 10.10 8.59
N HIS A 307 -7.85 9.61 8.15
CA HIS A 307 -7.97 9.06 6.81
C HIS A 307 -7.04 7.88 6.52
N ARG A 308 -6.57 7.17 7.56
CA ARG A 308 -5.61 6.04 7.47
C ARG A 308 -4.21 6.46 7.04
N ARG A 309 -3.83 7.70 7.34
CA ARG A 309 -2.46 8.19 7.19
C ARG A 309 -1.48 7.36 8.00
N TYR A 310 -0.30 7.16 7.43
CA TYR A 310 0.80 6.48 8.09
C TYR A 310 1.40 7.37 9.19
N ILE A 311 2.15 6.79 10.12
CA ILE A 311 2.99 7.55 11.05
C ILE A 311 4.41 7.55 10.51
N GLY A 312 4.96 8.75 10.29
CA GLY A 312 6.35 8.99 9.91
C GLY A 312 7.11 9.73 11.00
N MET A 313 8.42 9.86 10.82
CA MET A 313 9.33 10.60 11.69
C MET A 313 9.96 11.74 10.90
N ARG A 314 9.93 12.95 11.46
CA ARG A 314 10.58 14.14 10.90
C ARG A 314 12.05 14.21 11.35
N ASP A 315 12.83 15.06 10.69
CA ASP A 315 14.27 15.23 10.97
C ASP A 315 14.59 15.61 12.43
N ASP A 316 13.66 16.28 13.12
CA ASP A 316 13.77 16.65 14.54
C ASP A 316 13.30 15.55 15.53
N GLY A 317 13.01 14.35 15.01
CA GLY A 317 12.57 13.18 15.79
C GLY A 317 11.07 13.12 16.05
N LEU A 318 10.33 14.19 15.72
CA LEU A 318 8.90 14.26 15.99
C LEU A 318 8.12 13.24 15.13
N LEU A 319 7.25 12.47 15.76
CA LEU A 319 6.35 11.56 15.04
C LEU A 319 5.11 12.32 14.54
N VAL A 320 4.80 12.17 13.25
CA VAL A 320 3.75 12.92 12.56
C VAL A 320 2.93 12.05 11.61
N ASP A 321 1.71 12.47 11.29
CA ASP A 321 0.88 11.81 10.28
C ASP A 321 1.42 12.14 8.87
N VAL A 322 1.73 11.11 8.07
CA VAL A 322 2.21 11.22 6.69
C VAL A 322 1.24 10.56 5.70
N GLY A 323 1.18 11.10 4.49
CA GLY A 323 0.18 10.69 3.49
C GLY A 323 0.51 9.39 2.77
N LEU A 324 1.78 9.02 2.70
CA LEU A 324 2.29 8.04 1.75
C LEU A 324 3.13 7.00 2.50
N ARG A 325 3.07 5.75 2.03
CA ARG A 325 3.76 4.63 2.69
C ARG A 325 5.28 4.82 2.67
N GLY A 326 5.80 5.53 1.67
CA GLY A 326 7.23 5.80 1.58
C GLY A 326 7.80 6.73 2.64
N ASP A 327 6.97 7.59 3.22
CA ASP A 327 7.35 8.51 4.29
C ASP A 327 7.08 7.91 5.68
N ALA A 328 6.51 6.70 5.73
CA ALA A 328 6.13 6.02 6.96
C ALA A 328 7.36 5.47 7.68
N SER A 329 7.34 5.55 9.00
CA SER A 329 8.34 4.89 9.84
C SER A 329 7.97 3.44 10.07
N TYR A 330 9.00 2.62 10.20
CA TYR A 330 8.88 1.23 10.64
C TYR A 330 8.86 1.17 12.18
N PHE A 331 7.92 0.44 12.74
CA PHE A 331 7.74 0.27 14.19
C PHE A 331 7.85 -1.21 14.58
N GLU A 332 8.49 -1.46 15.72
CA GLU A 332 8.52 -2.78 16.35
C GLU A 332 8.15 -2.65 17.83
N PHE A 333 7.49 -3.68 18.36
CA PHE A 333 7.10 -3.75 19.76
C PHE A 333 8.06 -4.68 20.51
N VAL A 334 8.91 -4.08 21.35
CA VAL A 334 9.92 -4.79 22.13
C VAL A 334 9.38 -5.01 23.55
N PRO A 335 9.14 -6.25 24.00
CA PRO A 335 8.66 -6.51 25.36
C PRO A 335 9.62 -5.96 26.42
N CYS A 336 9.09 -5.39 27.51
CA CYS A 336 9.92 -4.85 28.60
C CYS A 336 10.51 -5.93 29.52
N VAL A 337 10.01 -7.17 29.46
CA VAL A 337 10.46 -8.26 30.34
C VAL A 337 11.56 -9.07 29.65
N SER A 338 12.70 -9.27 30.33
CA SER A 338 13.71 -10.23 29.89
C SER A 338 13.15 -11.66 29.93
N PRO A 339 13.43 -12.52 28.94
CA PRO A 339 12.87 -13.88 28.83
C PRO A 339 13.24 -14.86 29.98
N LYS A 340 13.92 -14.39 31.04
CA LYS A 340 14.41 -15.24 32.15
C LYS A 340 13.41 -15.46 33.30
N ILE A 341 12.26 -14.79 33.33
CA ILE A 341 11.25 -14.94 34.41
C ILE A 341 9.92 -15.46 33.83
N ILE A 342 9.97 -16.54 33.06
CA ILE A 342 8.79 -17.38 32.79
C ILE A 342 9.13 -18.76 33.33
N GLY A 343 8.99 -18.92 34.64
CA GLY A 343 9.01 -20.23 35.28
C GLY A 343 7.80 -21.04 34.84
N THR A 344 8.05 -22.22 34.27
CA THR A 344 7.14 -23.39 34.26
C THR A 344 5.72 -23.24 33.71
N ARG A 345 5.51 -22.38 32.71
CA ARG A 345 4.47 -22.59 31.68
C ARG A 345 5.09 -22.32 30.33
N GLN A 346 5.31 -23.39 29.55
CA GLN A 346 5.89 -23.43 28.20
C GLN A 346 6.38 -22.07 27.70
N ALA A 347 7.66 -21.79 27.95
CA ALA A 347 8.36 -20.64 27.40
C ALA A 347 8.44 -20.79 25.87
N ALA A 348 7.39 -20.40 25.17
CA ALA A 348 7.49 -20.03 23.77
C ALA A 348 8.28 -18.72 23.75
N SER A 349 9.59 -18.81 23.54
CA SER A 349 10.44 -17.65 23.28
C SER A 349 9.76 -16.74 22.27
N TYR A 350 9.74 -15.43 22.52
CA TYR A 350 9.34 -14.45 21.50
C TYR A 350 10.28 -14.63 20.30
N VAL A 351 9.82 -15.37 19.30
CA VAL A 351 10.48 -15.44 18.00
C VAL A 351 10.03 -14.19 17.27
N PRO A 352 10.95 -13.27 16.90
CA PRO A 352 10.58 -12.12 16.09
C PRO A 352 9.84 -12.65 14.87
N PRO A 353 8.67 -12.09 14.55
CA PRO A 353 7.88 -12.58 13.43
C PRO A 353 8.74 -12.60 12.16
N PRO A 354 8.63 -13.64 11.31
CA PRO A 354 9.32 -13.65 10.05
C PRO A 354 8.94 -12.36 9.32
N ASP A 355 9.95 -11.59 8.93
CA ASP A 355 9.73 -10.40 8.14
C ASP A 355 9.14 -10.88 6.80
N ILE A 356 7.90 -10.48 6.53
CA ILE A 356 7.19 -10.87 5.31
C ILE A 356 7.97 -10.43 4.07
N THR A 357 8.80 -9.40 4.19
CA THR A 357 9.67 -8.93 3.12
C THR A 357 10.87 -9.86 2.89
N LEU A 358 11.28 -10.66 3.90
CA LEU A 358 12.37 -11.63 3.89
C LEU A 358 11.94 -13.08 3.65
N THR A 359 10.64 -13.40 3.70
CA THR A 359 10.13 -14.71 3.27
C THR A 359 10.76 -15.04 1.93
N LYS A 360 11.43 -16.20 1.81
CA LYS A 360 12.12 -16.63 0.60
C LYS A 360 11.13 -16.59 -0.55
N ARG A 361 11.12 -15.46 -1.24
CA ARG A 361 10.26 -15.22 -2.37
C ARG A 361 10.74 -16.25 -3.38
N SER A 362 9.88 -17.17 -3.77
CA SER A 362 10.17 -18.17 -4.81
C SER A 362 10.62 -17.52 -6.12
N TYR A 363 10.53 -16.18 -6.22
CA TYR A 363 11.07 -15.37 -7.29
C TYR A 363 11.83 -14.14 -6.77
N ASN A 364 13.07 -13.99 -7.21
CA ASN A 364 13.87 -12.78 -7.06
C ASN A 364 13.21 -11.65 -7.87
N HIS A 365 12.63 -10.62 -7.24
CA HIS A 365 12.05 -9.46 -7.95
C HIS A 365 13.09 -8.67 -8.77
N ALA A 366 14.37 -8.97 -8.55
CA ALA A 366 15.48 -8.47 -9.34
C ALA A 366 15.79 -9.34 -10.58
N LYS A 367 14.96 -10.32 -10.93
CA LYS A 367 14.86 -10.76 -12.33
C LYS A 367 14.33 -9.57 -13.12
N THR A 368 15.31 -8.80 -13.57
CA THR A 368 15.25 -7.50 -14.23
C THR A 368 14.00 -7.34 -15.08
N VAL A 369 13.42 -6.14 -15.04
CA VAL A 369 12.41 -5.60 -15.97
C VAL A 369 12.64 -6.02 -17.44
N LYS A 370 13.88 -6.38 -17.80
CA LYS A 370 14.28 -6.98 -19.09
C LYS A 370 13.65 -8.35 -19.40
N GLU A 371 13.46 -9.25 -18.43
CA GLU A 371 12.86 -10.57 -18.66
C GLU A 371 11.33 -10.51 -18.87
N THR A 372 10.69 -9.39 -18.53
CA THR A 372 9.23 -9.22 -18.58
C THR A 372 8.78 -8.26 -19.68
N ARG A 373 9.61 -8.05 -20.72
CA ARG A 373 9.09 -7.51 -21.98
C ARG A 373 8.08 -8.51 -22.50
N SER A 374 6.81 -8.13 -22.60
CA SER A 374 5.84 -8.97 -23.29
C SER A 374 6.34 -9.21 -24.71
N GLN A 375 6.13 -10.41 -25.26
CA GLN A 375 6.51 -10.73 -26.65
C GLN A 375 6.09 -9.60 -27.61
N SER A 376 4.90 -9.04 -27.40
CA SER A 376 4.39 -7.90 -28.18
C SER A 376 5.18 -6.59 -28.09
N MET A 377 5.89 -6.31 -26.99
CA MET A 377 6.78 -5.13 -26.89
C MET A 377 8.07 -5.36 -27.66
N ILE A 378 8.53 -6.61 -27.72
CA ILE A 378 9.66 -7.02 -28.56
C ILE A 378 9.22 -6.91 -30.03
N ASP A 379 8.08 -7.51 -30.36
CA ASP A 379 7.51 -7.49 -31.73
C ASP A 379 7.28 -6.04 -32.21
N PHE A 380 6.74 -5.15 -31.37
CA PHE A 380 6.52 -3.73 -31.72
C PHE A 380 7.82 -2.94 -31.89
N GLU A 381 8.83 -3.15 -31.04
CA GLU A 381 10.13 -2.51 -31.19
C GLU A 381 10.87 -3.02 -32.44
N GLU A 382 10.70 -4.30 -32.79
CA GLU A 382 11.20 -4.90 -34.02
C GLU A 382 10.49 -4.33 -35.26
N GLU A 383 9.17 -4.16 -35.20
CA GLU A 383 8.37 -3.55 -36.26
C GLU A 383 8.74 -2.07 -36.47
N ARG A 384 8.99 -1.33 -35.37
CA ARG A 384 9.52 0.04 -35.43
C ARG A 384 10.92 0.13 -36.01
N ARG A 385 11.77 -0.88 -35.78
CA ARG A 385 13.12 -0.98 -36.37
C ARG A 385 13.09 -1.38 -37.85
N GLY A 386 12.02 -2.04 -38.30
CA GLY A 386 11.80 -2.43 -39.69
C GLY A 386 11.20 -1.34 -40.58
N LEU A 387 10.74 -0.21 -40.03
CA LEU A 387 10.24 0.92 -40.80
C LEU A 387 11.42 1.81 -41.25
N PRO A 388 11.60 2.06 -42.56
CA PRO A 388 12.65 2.97 -43.03
C PRO A 388 12.41 4.38 -42.49
N GLU A 389 13.49 5.01 -42.02
CA GLU A 389 13.51 6.42 -41.64
C GLU A 389 13.03 7.26 -42.82
N VAL A 390 11.81 7.81 -42.71
CA VAL A 390 11.35 8.83 -43.66
C VAL A 390 12.13 10.11 -43.33
N THR A 391 13.28 10.27 -43.99
CA THR A 391 14.05 11.50 -43.99
C THR A 391 13.18 12.62 -44.54
N LEU A 392 12.71 13.50 -43.66
CA LEU A 392 12.13 14.80 -44.00
C LEU A 392 13.24 15.73 -44.52
N TYR A 393 13.64 15.55 -45.77
CA TYR A 393 14.37 16.56 -46.53
C TYR A 393 13.91 16.48 -47.98
N GLU A 394 12.91 17.28 -48.34
CA GLU A 394 12.76 17.90 -49.66
C GLU A 394 11.53 18.81 -49.66
N ALA A 395 11.75 20.07 -49.32
CA ALA A 395 10.84 21.17 -49.66
C ALA A 395 11.65 22.45 -49.82
N MET A 396 12.47 22.51 -50.86
CA MET A 396 12.93 23.77 -51.48
C MET A 396 13.27 23.52 -52.96
N GLN A 397 12.25 23.64 -53.82
CA GLN A 397 12.37 24.27 -55.13
C GLN A 397 11.20 25.22 -55.32
#